data_AF-A0A959ZLI5-F1
#
_entry.id   AF-A0A959ZLI5-F1
#
_cell.length_a   1.000
_cell.length_b   1.000
_cell.length_c   1.000
_cell.angle_alpha   90.00
_cell.angle_beta   90.00
_cell.angle_gamma   90.00
#
_symmetry.space_group_name_H-M   'P 1'
#
loop_
_entity.id
_entity.type
_entity.pdbx_description
1 polymer ?
#
loop_
_entity_poly.entity_id
_entity_poly.type
_entity_poly.pdbx_seq_one_letter_code
_entity_poly.pdbx_strand_id
1 'polypeptide(L)' 'MNWKRPGKGRWITVYSNPSHAYMIVAGLRFDTSMTPGNGPGWSTSLRSTPGRFSARHPGNF' A
#
# COMPACT_ATOMS: atom_id res chain seq x y z
N MET A 1 8.13 -8.42 9.32
CA MET A 1 6.67 -8.25 9.53
C MET A 1 5.96 -9.59 9.43
N ASN A 2 5.23 -10.00 10.47
CA ASN A 2 4.31 -11.15 10.44
C ASN A 2 2.86 -10.63 10.48
N TRP A 3 2.50 -9.77 9.51
CA TRP A 3 1.18 -9.15 9.42
C TRP A 3 0.40 -9.73 8.24
N LYS A 4 -0.73 -10.38 8.56
CA LYS A 4 -1.72 -10.94 7.62
C LYS A 4 -1.10 -11.81 6.50
N ARG A 5 -1.86 -12.10 5.44
CA ARG A 5 -1.45 -13.06 4.40
C ARG A 5 -0.44 -12.42 3.43
N PRO A 6 0.57 -13.17 2.96
CA PRO A 6 1.51 -12.71 1.94
C PRO A 6 0.80 -12.38 0.62
N GLY A 7 1.33 -11.41 -0.11
CA GLY A 7 0.90 -11.07 -1.47
C GLY A 7 -0.19 -10.01 -1.53
N LYS A 8 -0.60 -9.70 -2.76
CA LYS A 8 -1.67 -8.74 -3.06
C LYS A 8 -3.03 -9.29 -2.64
N GLY A 9 -3.85 -8.45 -2.04
CA GLY A 9 -5.25 -8.73 -1.75
C GLY A 9 -6.17 -8.32 -2.90
N ARG A 10 -7.43 -8.72 -2.82
CA ARG A 10 -8.45 -8.41 -3.83
C ARG A 10 -8.86 -6.95 -3.78
N TRP A 11 -9.17 -6.46 -2.58
CA TRP A 11 -9.59 -5.07 -2.37
C TRP A 11 -8.51 -4.21 -1.74
N ILE A 12 -7.80 -4.78 -0.77
CA ILE A 12 -6.83 -4.04 0.05
C ILE A 12 -5.48 -4.73 -0.06
N THR A 13 -4.44 -3.98 -0.42
CA THR A 13 -3.05 -4.42 -0.30
C THR A 13 -2.24 -3.35 0.41
N VAL A 14 -1.56 -3.73 1.48
CA VAL A 14 -0.56 -2.90 2.15
C VAL A 14 0.82 -3.29 1.64
N TYR A 15 1.61 -2.29 1.30
CA TYR A 15 2.97 -2.43 0.85
C TYR A 15 3.88 -1.77 1.86
N SER A 16 4.87 -2.50 2.36
CA SER A 16 5.83 -1.94 3.33
C SER A 16 7.24 -2.48 3.11
N ASN A 17 8.22 -1.66 3.47
CA ASN A 17 9.61 -2.03 3.69
C ASN A 17 10.15 -1.21 4.88
N PRO A 18 11.44 -1.32 5.25
CA PRO A 18 11.97 -0.57 6.40
C PRO A 18 11.90 0.96 6.25
N SER A 19 11.75 1.51 5.04
CA SER A 19 11.80 2.95 4.80
C SER A 19 10.43 3.60 4.59
N HIS A 20 9.43 2.85 4.13
CA HIS A 20 8.14 3.41 3.74
C HIS A 20 7.00 2.39 3.78
N ALA A 21 5.78 2.89 3.95
CA ALA A 21 4.55 2.11 3.84
C ALA A 21 3.45 2.89 3.12
N TYR A 22 2.68 2.18 2.29
CA TYR A 22 1.49 2.71 1.62
C TYR A 22 0.47 1.58 1.42
N MET A 23 -0.75 1.92 0.99
CA MET A 23 -1.75 0.91 0.67
C MET A 23 -2.48 1.21 -0.63
N ILE A 24 -3.01 0.17 -1.26
CA ILE A 24 -3.96 0.25 -2.36
C ILE A 24 -5.30 -0.28 -1.84
N VAL A 25 -6.36 0.51 -1.99
CA VAL A 25 -7.75 0.17 -1.67
C VAL A 25 -8.58 0.37 -2.93
N ALA A 26 -9.23 -0.68 -3.44
CA ALA A 26 -10.07 -0.59 -4.64
C ALA A 26 -9.35 0.00 -5.87
N GLY A 27 -8.03 -0.18 -5.97
CA GLY A 27 -7.23 0.41 -7.05
C GLY A 27 -6.77 1.86 -6.80
N LEU A 28 -7.15 2.49 -5.69
CA LEU A 28 -6.68 3.80 -5.27
C LEU A 28 -5.56 3.67 -4.24
N ARG A 29 -4.53 4.50 -4.38
CA ARG A 29 -3.39 4.52 -3.47
C ARG A 29 -3.57 5.55 -2.38
N PHE A 30 -3.27 5.15 -1.15
CA PHE A 30 -3.14 6.03 -0.01
C PHE A 30 -1.68 6.07 0.46
N ASP A 31 -1.08 7.24 0.42
CA ASP A 31 0.36 7.41 0.65
C ASP A 31 0.71 8.81 1.17
N THR A 32 1.71 8.91 2.05
CA THR A 32 2.26 10.18 2.53
C THR A 32 3.26 10.82 1.55
N SER A 33 3.78 10.08 0.57
CA SER A 33 4.64 10.60 -0.49
C SER A 33 3.87 11.23 -1.66
N MET A 34 2.55 11.05 -1.72
CA MET A 34 1.69 11.56 -2.79
C MET A 34 0.53 12.36 -2.21
N THR A 35 0.87 13.44 -1.53
CA THR A 35 -0.06 14.32 -0.84
C THR A 35 0.35 15.79 -0.96
N PRO A 36 -0.62 16.72 -1.13
CA PRO A 36 -0.34 18.15 -1.15
C PRO A 36 -0.24 18.79 0.25
N GLY A 37 -0.43 18.03 1.34
CA GLY A 37 -0.48 18.56 2.71
C GLY A 37 0.34 17.76 3.73
N ASN A 38 0.10 18.00 5.02
CA ASN A 38 0.87 17.39 6.12
C ASN A 38 0.47 15.93 6.46
N GLY A 39 -0.37 15.30 5.64
CA GLY A 39 -0.92 13.98 5.90
C GLY A 39 -1.07 13.17 4.62
N PRO A 40 -1.43 11.89 4.70
CA PRO A 40 -1.54 11.02 3.53
C PRO A 40 -2.61 11.49 2.53
N GLY A 41 -2.40 11.20 1.24
CA GLY A 41 -3.28 11.56 0.14
C GLY A 41 -3.75 10.35 -0.65
N TRP A 42 -4.91 10.49 -1.30
CA TRP A 42 -5.43 9.51 -2.26
C TRP A 42 -4.98 9.82 -3.67
N SER A 43 -4.60 8.81 -4.44
CA SER A 43 -4.17 8.95 -5.83
C SER A 43 -4.57 7.76 -6.69
N THR A 44 -4.88 8.02 -7.95
CA THR A 44 -5.01 7.00 -9.01
C THR A 44 -3.64 6.56 -9.56
N SER A 45 -2.56 7.29 -9.23
CA SER A 45 -1.20 6.93 -9.61
C SER A 45 -0.67 5.80 -8.73
N LEU A 46 -0.39 4.65 -9.35
CA LEU A 46 0.13 3.47 -8.67
C LEU A 46 1.65 3.32 -8.78
N ARG A 47 2.39 4.39 -9.14
CA ARG A 47 3.84 4.33 -9.31
C ARG A 47 4.55 4.03 -7.98
N SER A 48 4.79 2.75 -7.74
CA SER A 48 5.80 2.24 -6.82
C SER A 48 6.44 1.04 -7.44
N THR A 49 7.74 0.91 -7.25
CA THR A 49 8.54 -0.26 -7.62
C THR A 49 8.12 -1.45 -6.75
N PRO A 50 7.22 -2.34 -7.23
CA PRO A 50 6.62 -3.38 -6.39
C PRO A 50 7.66 -4.38 -5.88
N GLY A 51 8.80 -4.49 -6.55
CA GLY A 51 9.90 -5.38 -6.18
C GLY A 51 10.69 -4.97 -4.93
N ARG A 52 10.47 -3.76 -4.37
CA ARG A 52 11.16 -3.30 -3.14
C ARG A 52 10.27 -3.29 -1.91
N PHE A 53 9.01 -3.71 -2.03
CA PHE A 53 8.03 -3.69 -0.95
C PHE A 53 7.44 -5.07 -0.73
N SER A 54 7.30 -5.46 0.53
CA SER A 54 6.51 -6.63 0.90
C SER A 54 5.03 -6.28 0.77
N ALA A 55 4.31 -7.04 -0.08
CA ALA A 55 2.86 -6.94 -0.19
C ALA A 55 2.18 -7.86 0.82
N ARG A 56 1.18 -7.35 1.53
CA ARG A 56 0.36 -8.07 2.49
C ARG A 56 -1.09 -7.62 2.38
N HIS A 57 -2.03 -8.50 2.70
CA HIS A 57 -3.45 -8.17 2.68
C HIS A 57 -4.23 -8.82 3.82
N PRO A 58 -5.35 -8.23 4.27
CA PRO A 58 -6.24 -8.87 5.22
C PRO A 58 -6.89 -10.11 4.56
N GLY A 59 -6.82 -11.27 5.19
CA GLY A 59 -7.20 -12.53 4.53
C GLY A 59 -8.68 -12.73 4.17
N ASN A 60 -9.58 -11.84 4.61
CA ASN A 60 -11.04 -12.01 4.50
C ASN A 60 -11.75 -10.94 3.64
N PHE A 61 -11.02 -10.09 2.90
CA PHE A 61 -11.61 -9.01 2.09
C PHE A 61 -11.00 -8.95 0.67
#